data_AF-A0A3D2C1U7-F1
#
_entry.id   AF-A0A3D2C1U7-F1
#
_cell.length_a   1.000
_cell.length_b   1.000
_cell.length_c   1.000
_cell.angle_alpha   90.00
_cell.angle_beta   90.00
_cell.angle_gamma   90.00
#
_symmetry.space_group_name_H-M   'P 1'
#
loop_
_entity.id
_entity.type
_entity.pdbx_description
1 polymer ?
#
loop_
_entity_poly.entity_id
_entity_poly.type
_entity_poly.pdbx_seq_one_letter_code
_entity_poly.pdbx_strand_id
1 'polypeptide(L)'
;MRRLLPLLLCACGGDEPAKTTPDTTGCAPISSATATWDGAALSISDPACGSAVLDARVLADGDVTVSFEPVDGGWQPVLTSAGGAVVDGLVLEGAYTLTGEAEPVMWRQGFQSWSWSGVTSLVAPNLDDEGLAIPGGDGDGFSSLEDHAATSWWVALLGRDLGGSLILGEVGATRTRFFVGIDGDRVHAVWGHRGDTLTLAAGERIALDPLFFSLGSDPNALHEAYANAVSARTPPRSLDRPPPVGWATWYQYYSDVNEE
;
A
#
# COMPACT_ATOMS: atom_id res chain seq x y z
N MET A 1 -45.31 33.02 -27.38
CA MET A 1 -45.65 31.68 -26.84
C MET A 1 -44.40 30.83 -26.81
N ARG A 2 -43.71 30.73 -25.66
CA ARG A 2 -42.54 29.86 -25.48
C ARG A 2 -43.03 28.49 -25.02
N ARG A 3 -42.75 27.44 -25.80
CA ARG A 3 -43.02 26.05 -25.42
C ARG A 3 -41.93 25.59 -24.46
N LEU A 4 -42.33 25.26 -23.24
CA LEU A 4 -41.50 24.54 -22.26
C LEU A 4 -41.33 23.09 -22.76
N LEU A 5 -40.10 22.66 -22.98
CA LEU A 5 -39.75 21.25 -23.12
C LEU A 5 -39.74 20.61 -21.72
N PRO A 6 -40.34 19.42 -21.51
CA PRO A 6 -40.20 18.71 -20.26
C PRO A 6 -38.81 18.05 -20.18
N LEU A 7 -38.09 18.31 -19.09
CA LEU A 7 -36.93 17.52 -18.70
C LEU A 7 -37.42 16.09 -18.37
N LEU A 8 -37.00 15.12 -19.18
CA LEU A 8 -37.07 13.70 -18.80
C LEU A 8 -35.95 13.44 -17.77
N LEU A 9 -36.35 13.30 -16.50
CA LEU A 9 -35.51 12.68 -15.48
C LEU A 9 -35.42 11.18 -15.78
N CYS A 10 -34.27 10.74 -16.27
CA CYS A 10 -33.96 9.31 -16.42
C CYS A 10 -33.67 8.74 -15.02
N ALA A 11 -34.67 8.08 -14.42
CA ALA A 11 -34.49 7.32 -13.18
C ALA A 11 -33.70 6.05 -13.48
N CYS A 12 -32.37 6.10 -13.34
CA CYS A 12 -31.52 4.90 -13.31
C CYS A 12 -31.57 4.27 -11.92
N GLY A 13 -32.76 3.81 -11.51
CA GLY A 13 -32.94 2.94 -10.35
C GLY A 13 -32.94 1.50 -10.82
N GLY A 14 -31.78 0.96 -11.17
CA GLY A 14 -31.61 -0.48 -11.33
C GLY A 14 -31.52 -1.07 -9.93
N ASP A 15 -32.43 -1.98 -9.57
CA ASP A 15 -32.31 -2.81 -8.38
C ASP A 15 -30.92 -3.47 -8.41
N GLU A 16 -30.01 -3.05 -7.51
CA GLU A 16 -28.77 -3.78 -7.31
C GLU A 16 -29.15 -5.22 -6.96
N PRO A 17 -28.64 -6.24 -7.69
CA PRO A 17 -28.89 -7.62 -7.31
C PRO A 17 -28.47 -7.80 -5.86
N ALA A 18 -29.37 -8.36 -5.05
CA ALA A 18 -29.10 -8.63 -3.64
C ALA A 18 -27.75 -9.35 -3.55
N LYS A 19 -26.73 -8.66 -3.00
CA LYS A 19 -25.42 -9.23 -2.74
C LYS A 19 -25.64 -10.44 -1.85
N THR A 20 -25.53 -11.63 -2.41
CA THR A 20 -25.49 -12.87 -1.63
C THR A 20 -24.31 -12.72 -0.70
N THR A 21 -24.56 -12.62 0.60
CA THR A 21 -23.51 -12.49 1.60
C THR A 21 -22.61 -13.71 1.46
N PRO A 22 -21.34 -13.54 1.07
CA PRO A 22 -20.44 -14.67 0.95
C PRO A 22 -20.30 -15.46 2.23
N ASP A 23 -20.06 -16.75 2.06
CA ASP A 23 -19.69 -17.65 3.14
C ASP A 23 -18.22 -17.40 3.53
N THR A 24 -17.97 -16.26 4.20
CA THR A 24 -16.69 -15.96 4.86
C THR A 24 -16.63 -16.59 6.25
N THR A 25 -17.37 -17.68 6.50
CA THR A 25 -17.64 -18.19 7.86
C THR A 25 -16.34 -18.41 8.63
N GLY A 26 -16.05 -17.48 9.54
CA GLY A 26 -14.90 -17.50 10.43
C GLY A 26 -13.90 -16.36 10.26
N CYS A 27 -13.77 -15.75 9.08
CA CYS A 27 -12.85 -14.62 8.90
C CYS A 27 -13.55 -13.32 9.31
N ALA A 28 -12.99 -12.64 10.30
CA ALA A 28 -13.52 -11.35 10.75
C ALA A 28 -13.22 -10.25 9.72
N PRO A 29 -14.03 -9.17 9.65
CA PRO A 29 -13.77 -8.03 8.77
C PRO A 29 -12.34 -7.48 8.91
N ILE A 30 -11.87 -7.42 10.16
CA ILE A 30 -10.46 -7.25 10.53
C ILE A 30 -10.14 -8.38 11.50
N SER A 31 -9.13 -9.19 11.17
CA SER A 31 -8.62 -10.25 12.03
C SER A 31 -8.05 -9.68 13.33
N SER A 32 -8.22 -10.41 14.43
CA SER A 32 -7.52 -10.13 15.68
C SER A 32 -6.09 -10.68 15.71
N ALA A 33 -5.63 -11.33 14.64
CA ALA A 33 -4.25 -11.81 14.53
C ALA A 33 -3.30 -10.60 14.53
N THR A 34 -2.30 -10.67 15.38
CA THR A 34 -1.23 -9.67 15.44
C THR A 34 0.00 -10.26 14.77
N ALA A 35 0.64 -9.49 13.89
CA ALA A 35 1.93 -9.89 13.34
C ALA A 35 2.98 -10.04 14.46
N THR A 36 3.94 -10.95 14.29
CA THR A 36 5.01 -11.22 15.26
C THR A 36 6.38 -11.26 14.57
N TRP A 37 7.38 -10.67 15.22
CA TRP A 37 8.78 -10.71 14.80
C TRP A 37 9.56 -11.73 15.64
N ASP A 38 10.26 -12.65 14.99
CA ASP A 38 11.05 -13.71 15.65
C ASP A 38 12.57 -13.47 15.66
N GLY A 39 13.03 -12.37 15.06
CA GLY A 39 14.45 -12.06 14.87
C GLY A 39 14.92 -12.16 13.43
N ALA A 40 14.16 -12.82 12.55
CA ALA A 40 14.47 -12.96 11.13
C ALA A 40 13.28 -12.67 10.22
N ALA A 41 12.08 -13.05 10.64
CA ALA A 41 10.86 -12.92 9.86
C ALA A 41 9.73 -12.21 10.63
N LEU A 42 8.95 -11.43 9.89
CA LEU A 42 7.68 -10.87 10.33
C LEU A 42 6.56 -11.78 9.83
N SER A 43 5.76 -12.33 10.74
CA SER A 43 4.71 -13.30 10.40
C SER A 43 3.35 -12.90 10.93
N ILE A 44 2.29 -13.15 10.19
CA ILE A 44 0.90 -13.02 10.64
C ILE A 44 0.12 -14.24 10.18
N SER A 45 -0.78 -14.77 11.02
CA SER A 45 -1.59 -15.93 10.67
C SER A 45 -2.95 -15.88 11.37
N ASP A 46 -4.00 -16.07 10.59
CA ASP A 46 -5.35 -16.34 11.03
C ASP A 46 -5.90 -17.50 10.20
N PRO A 47 -6.17 -18.68 10.78
CA PRO A 47 -6.66 -19.84 10.03
C PRO A 47 -7.92 -19.58 9.20
N ALA A 48 -8.73 -18.58 9.56
CA ALA A 48 -9.93 -18.24 8.82
C ALA A 48 -9.68 -17.25 7.68
N CYS A 49 -8.61 -16.45 7.73
CA CYS A 49 -8.34 -15.39 6.74
C CYS A 49 -7.13 -15.68 5.85
N GLY A 50 -6.05 -16.26 6.40
CA GLY A 50 -4.81 -16.48 5.67
C GLY A 50 -3.57 -16.37 6.55
N SER A 51 -2.41 -16.31 5.91
CA SER A 51 -1.14 -16.10 6.59
C SER A 51 -0.12 -15.47 5.66
N ALA A 52 0.89 -14.82 6.23
CA ALA A 52 2.06 -14.35 5.51
C ALA A 52 3.28 -14.39 6.41
N VAL A 53 4.43 -14.78 5.86
CA VAL A 53 5.73 -14.83 6.54
C VAL A 53 6.74 -14.14 5.65
N LEU A 54 7.33 -13.05 6.14
CA LEU A 54 8.21 -12.19 5.39
C LEU A 54 9.59 -12.13 6.06
N ASP A 55 10.59 -12.70 5.42
CA ASP A 55 11.99 -12.65 5.83
C ASP A 55 12.58 -11.26 5.55
N ALA A 56 13.41 -10.77 6.45
CA ALA A 56 14.09 -9.48 6.27
C ALA A 56 15.44 -9.61 5.56
N ARG A 57 15.64 -8.80 4.53
CA ARG A 57 16.90 -8.64 3.80
C ARG A 57 17.25 -7.16 3.71
N VAL A 58 18.44 -6.80 4.21
CA VAL A 58 18.97 -5.43 4.10
C VAL A 58 19.87 -5.36 2.86
N LEU A 59 19.63 -4.37 2.00
CA LEU A 59 20.51 -4.03 0.88
C LEU A 59 21.46 -2.93 1.36
N ALA A 60 22.71 -3.28 1.65
CA ALA A 60 23.68 -2.34 2.18
C ALA A 60 25.13 -2.69 1.83
N ASP A 61 25.96 -1.66 1.73
CA ASP A 61 27.41 -1.75 1.82
C ASP A 61 27.84 -1.49 3.28
N GLY A 62 28.19 -2.56 3.99
CA GLY A 62 28.56 -2.55 5.41
C GLY A 62 27.69 -3.46 6.29
N ASP A 63 28.11 -3.66 7.54
CA ASP A 63 27.42 -4.54 8.49
C ASP A 63 26.21 -3.81 9.12
N VAL A 64 25.01 -4.19 8.70
CA VAL A 64 23.73 -3.67 9.22
C VAL A 64 22.89 -4.82 9.75
N THR A 65 22.33 -4.61 10.94
CA THR A 65 21.34 -5.49 11.54
C THR A 65 19.98 -4.80 11.53
N VAL A 66 18.92 -5.59 11.38
CA VAL A 66 17.54 -5.12 11.46
C VAL A 66 16.85 -5.72 12.68
N SER A 67 16.08 -4.90 13.38
CA SER A 67 15.08 -5.37 14.34
C SER A 67 13.74 -4.71 14.05
N PHE A 68 12.66 -5.32 14.52
CA PHE A 68 11.32 -4.75 14.43
C PHE A 68 10.79 -4.47 15.83
N GLU A 69 10.43 -3.20 16.07
CA GLU A 69 9.84 -2.76 17.34
C GLU A 69 8.32 -2.62 17.18
N PRO A 70 7.51 -3.18 18.10
CA PRO A 70 6.08 -2.98 18.05
C PRO A 70 5.76 -1.51 18.35
N VAL A 71 4.90 -0.92 17.54
CA VAL A 71 4.37 0.44 17.72
C VAL A 71 2.85 0.41 17.58
N ASP A 72 2.18 1.48 18.02
CA ASP A 72 0.73 1.60 17.86
C ASP A 72 0.36 1.50 16.36
N GLY A 73 -0.34 0.42 16.01
CA GLY A 73 -0.80 0.19 14.64
C GLY A 73 0.22 -0.42 13.68
N GLY A 74 1.37 -0.91 14.14
CA GLY A 74 2.32 -1.56 13.22
C GLY A 74 3.63 -2.04 13.83
N TRP A 75 4.56 -2.36 12.93
CA TRP A 75 5.91 -2.81 13.27
C TRP A 75 6.95 -1.86 12.66
N GLN A 76 7.76 -1.22 13.51
CA GLN A 76 8.78 -0.28 13.08
C GLN A 76 10.11 -0.98 12.82
N PRO A 77 10.61 -0.99 11.57
CA PRO A 77 11.94 -1.49 11.29
C PRO A 77 12.99 -0.52 11.84
N VAL A 78 14.02 -1.08 12.47
CA VAL A 78 15.15 -0.33 13.01
C VAL A 78 16.44 -0.93 12.51
N LEU A 79 17.19 -0.12 11.76
CA LEU A 79 18.50 -0.49 11.24
C LEU A 79 19.58 -0.02 12.21
N THR A 80 20.54 -0.89 12.51
CA THR A 80 21.69 -0.59 13.36
C THR A 80 22.98 -1.00 12.65
N SER A 81 23.92 -0.07 12.50
CA SER A 81 25.23 -0.35 11.91
C SER A 81 26.30 -0.54 12.98
N ALA A 82 27.14 -1.56 12.86
CA ALA A 82 28.27 -1.77 13.77
C ALA A 82 29.49 -0.92 13.38
N GLY A 83 29.79 -0.81 12.08
CA GLY A 83 31.01 -0.22 11.53
C GLY A 83 30.82 0.99 10.62
N GLY A 84 29.59 1.48 10.49
CA GLY A 84 29.17 2.39 9.44
C GLY A 84 28.70 1.61 8.21
N ALA A 85 27.70 2.14 7.52
CA ALA A 85 27.12 1.49 6.34
C ALA A 85 26.41 2.49 5.43
N VAL A 86 26.28 2.11 4.17
CA VAL A 86 25.40 2.75 3.19
C VAL A 86 24.27 1.78 2.89
N VAL A 87 23.05 2.13 3.27
CA VAL A 87 21.86 1.30 3.09
C VAL A 87 21.08 1.81 1.89
N ASP A 88 20.91 0.97 0.89
CA ASP A 88 20.09 1.27 -0.28
C ASP A 88 18.63 0.86 -0.05
N GLY A 89 18.36 -0.14 0.79
CA GLY A 89 16.99 -0.48 1.16
C GLY A 89 16.84 -1.58 2.20
N LEU A 90 15.62 -1.74 2.68
CA LEU A 90 15.17 -2.88 3.47
C LEU A 90 14.05 -3.57 2.72
N VAL A 91 14.17 -4.89 2.57
CA VAL A 91 13.17 -5.75 1.93
C VAL A 91 12.62 -6.70 2.98
N LEU A 92 11.31 -6.76 3.08
CA LEU A 92 10.60 -7.90 3.65
C LEU A 92 10.05 -8.73 2.48
N GLU A 93 10.44 -9.98 2.37
CA GLU A 93 9.98 -10.86 1.29
C GLU A 93 9.57 -12.23 1.79
N GLY A 94 8.52 -12.79 1.21
CA GLY A 94 8.15 -14.16 1.51
C GLY A 94 6.77 -14.54 1.02
N ALA A 95 6.29 -15.69 1.47
CA ALA A 95 5.06 -16.29 0.97
C ALA A 95 3.83 -15.77 1.71
N TYR A 96 2.70 -15.71 1.00
CA TYR A 96 1.39 -15.47 1.59
C TYR A 96 0.38 -16.55 1.15
N THR A 97 -0.67 -16.69 1.95
CA THR A 97 -1.84 -17.50 1.65
C THR A 97 -3.09 -16.74 2.07
N LEU A 98 -4.17 -16.84 1.30
CA LEU A 98 -5.48 -16.26 1.61
C LEU A 98 -6.53 -17.34 1.49
N THR A 99 -7.51 -17.34 2.39
CA THR A 99 -8.68 -18.22 2.29
C THR A 99 -9.60 -17.78 1.14
N GLY A 100 -10.38 -18.72 0.59
CA GLY A 100 -11.26 -18.49 -0.56
C GLY A 100 -10.77 -19.18 -1.83
N GLU A 101 -11.71 -19.45 -2.75
CA GLU A 101 -11.43 -20.23 -3.96
C GLU A 101 -11.04 -19.37 -5.17
N ALA A 102 -11.50 -18.11 -5.20
CA ALA A 102 -11.21 -17.18 -6.30
C ALA A 102 -9.72 -16.83 -6.36
N GLU A 103 -9.20 -16.59 -7.57
CA GLU A 103 -7.85 -16.05 -7.73
C GLU A 103 -7.72 -14.70 -7.01
N PRO A 104 -6.60 -14.45 -6.31
CA PRO A 104 -6.39 -13.18 -5.64
C PRO A 104 -6.24 -12.05 -6.66
N VAL A 105 -6.75 -10.88 -6.29
CA VAL A 105 -6.53 -9.61 -6.98
C VAL A 105 -5.79 -8.67 -6.04
N MET A 106 -5.11 -7.68 -6.61
CA MET A 106 -4.46 -6.62 -5.85
C MET A 106 -5.19 -5.30 -6.10
N TRP A 107 -5.57 -4.62 -5.03
CA TRP A 107 -5.74 -3.17 -5.10
C TRP A 107 -4.35 -2.52 -4.95
N ARG A 108 -3.97 -1.71 -5.93
CA ARG A 108 -2.74 -0.93 -5.91
C ARG A 108 -3.00 0.57 -5.89
N GLN A 109 -2.05 1.26 -5.28
CA GLN A 109 -1.95 2.70 -5.13
C GLN A 109 -0.81 3.19 -6.04
N GLY A 110 -1.12 4.21 -6.83
CA GLY A 110 -0.13 4.94 -7.61
C GLY A 110 0.67 5.92 -6.73
N PHE A 111 1.85 6.33 -7.19
CA PHE A 111 2.75 7.18 -6.41
C PHE A 111 2.15 8.55 -6.06
N GLN A 112 1.52 9.22 -7.03
CA GLN A 112 1.02 10.58 -6.91
C GLN A 112 -0.40 10.76 -7.45
N SER A 113 -0.94 11.98 -7.40
CA SER A 113 -2.35 12.29 -7.67
C SER A 113 -2.82 11.96 -9.09
N TRP A 114 -1.91 11.86 -10.06
CA TRP A 114 -2.21 11.48 -11.44
C TRP A 114 -1.88 10.02 -11.75
N SER A 115 -1.30 9.28 -10.81
CA SER A 115 -0.98 7.87 -10.99
C SER A 115 -2.24 7.00 -10.86
N TRP A 116 -2.29 5.92 -11.63
CA TRP A 116 -3.41 5.00 -11.55
C TRP A 116 -3.46 4.28 -10.20
N SER A 117 -4.66 4.19 -9.61
CA SER A 117 -4.93 3.40 -8.41
C SER A 117 -6.21 2.61 -8.63
N GLY A 118 -6.21 1.32 -8.31
CA GLY A 118 -7.33 0.45 -8.60
C GLY A 118 -7.01 -1.03 -8.45
N VAL A 119 -8.01 -1.86 -8.76
CA VAL A 119 -7.90 -3.32 -8.67
C VAL A 119 -7.34 -3.89 -9.97
N THR A 120 -6.34 -4.75 -9.85
CA THR A 120 -5.73 -5.50 -10.95
C THR A 120 -5.65 -6.98 -10.62
N SER A 121 -5.73 -7.82 -11.65
CA SER A 121 -5.26 -9.21 -11.55
C SER A 121 -3.77 -9.24 -11.23
N LEU A 122 -3.32 -10.30 -10.56
CA LEU A 122 -1.90 -10.52 -10.34
C LEU A 122 -1.22 -10.86 -11.67
N VAL A 123 -0.12 -10.18 -11.94
CA VAL A 123 0.74 -10.44 -13.09
C VAL A 123 2.17 -10.58 -12.59
N ALA A 124 2.99 -11.38 -13.28
CA ALA A 124 4.39 -11.51 -12.91
C ALA A 124 5.10 -10.14 -13.04
N PRO A 125 5.86 -9.70 -12.03
CA PRO A 125 6.60 -8.44 -12.10
C PRO A 125 7.82 -8.57 -13.01
N ASN A 126 8.24 -7.44 -13.57
CA ASN A 126 9.63 -7.31 -14.01
C ASN A 126 10.49 -7.16 -12.76
N LEU A 127 11.52 -7.99 -12.64
CA LEU A 127 12.49 -7.96 -11.54
C LEU A 127 13.77 -7.25 -11.99
N ASP A 128 14.44 -6.59 -11.06
CA ASP A 128 15.80 -6.08 -11.27
C ASP A 128 16.88 -7.12 -10.90
N ASP A 129 18.14 -6.68 -10.95
CA ASP A 129 19.31 -7.52 -10.66
C ASP A 129 19.36 -8.00 -9.20
N GLU A 130 18.61 -7.37 -8.28
CA GLU A 130 18.46 -7.78 -6.88
C GLU A 130 17.25 -8.70 -6.66
N GLY A 131 16.56 -9.07 -7.74
CA GLY A 131 15.36 -9.89 -7.72
C GLY A 131 14.13 -9.16 -7.16
N LEU A 132 14.13 -7.82 -7.14
CA LEU A 132 13.01 -7.03 -6.64
C LEU A 132 12.14 -6.52 -7.78
N ALA A 133 10.83 -6.50 -7.53
CA ALA A 133 9.88 -5.90 -8.46
C ALA A 133 10.26 -4.45 -8.78
N ILE A 134 10.22 -4.10 -10.06
CA ILE A 134 10.39 -2.74 -10.53
C ILE A 134 9.05 -2.03 -10.37
N PRO A 135 8.91 -1.03 -9.47
CA PRO A 135 7.69 -0.27 -9.35
C PRO A 135 7.55 0.69 -10.53
N GLY A 136 6.32 0.89 -11.01
CA GLY A 136 6.06 1.83 -12.11
C GLY A 136 5.58 3.20 -11.60
N GLY A 137 5.54 4.18 -12.49
CA GLY A 137 5.11 5.54 -12.22
C GLY A 137 6.20 6.42 -11.59
N ASP A 138 5.85 7.69 -11.36
CA ASP A 138 6.78 8.78 -11.02
C ASP A 138 7.61 8.59 -9.74
N GLY A 139 7.30 7.55 -8.96
CA GLY A 139 8.01 7.22 -7.73
C GLY A 139 9.36 6.55 -7.95
N ASP A 140 9.63 5.95 -9.11
CA ASP A 140 10.87 5.20 -9.35
C ASP A 140 12.02 6.11 -9.85
N GLY A 141 11.71 7.32 -10.31
CA GLY A 141 12.66 8.26 -10.90
C GLY A 141 13.11 7.90 -12.33
N PHE A 142 12.58 6.83 -12.91
CA PHE A 142 12.91 6.36 -14.26
C PHE A 142 11.79 6.63 -15.27
N SER A 143 10.52 6.56 -14.85
CA SER A 143 9.39 6.83 -15.74
C SER A 143 8.17 7.39 -15.01
N SER A 144 7.70 8.57 -15.41
CA SER A 144 6.42 9.11 -14.92
C SER A 144 5.20 8.54 -15.66
N LEU A 145 5.41 7.79 -16.74
CA LEU A 145 4.34 7.36 -17.66
C LEU A 145 4.08 5.86 -17.64
N GLU A 146 5.03 5.05 -17.19
CA GLU A 146 4.93 3.59 -17.24
C GLU A 146 4.47 3.04 -15.89
N ASP A 147 3.22 2.59 -15.83
CA ASP A 147 2.64 1.96 -14.64
C ASP A 147 2.87 0.43 -14.67
N HIS A 148 3.32 -0.14 -13.55
CA HIS A 148 3.57 -1.58 -13.42
C HIS A 148 2.51 -2.25 -12.54
N ALA A 149 1.67 -3.08 -13.16
CA ALA A 149 0.50 -3.68 -12.51
C ALA A 149 0.84 -4.61 -11.32
N ALA A 150 2.05 -5.15 -11.25
CA ALA A 150 2.49 -6.03 -10.16
C ALA A 150 2.99 -5.30 -8.90
N THR A 151 2.94 -3.95 -8.89
CA THR A 151 3.51 -3.14 -7.81
C THR A 151 2.56 -2.09 -7.30
N SER A 152 2.75 -1.64 -6.07
CA SER A 152 1.94 -0.62 -5.43
C SER A 152 2.80 0.31 -4.59
N TRP A 153 2.63 1.61 -4.72
CA TRP A 153 3.31 2.57 -3.85
C TRP A 153 2.57 2.71 -2.53
N TRP A 154 3.31 2.87 -1.44
CA TRP A 154 2.79 3.17 -0.08
C TRP A 154 2.01 2.04 0.60
N VAL A 155 1.08 1.40 -0.10
CA VAL A 155 0.20 0.35 0.44
C VAL A 155 -0.30 -0.56 -0.67
N ALA A 156 -0.38 -1.86 -0.43
CA ALA A 156 -1.10 -2.81 -1.28
C ALA A 156 -2.13 -3.58 -0.45
N LEU A 157 -3.22 -3.97 -1.11
CA LEU A 157 -4.19 -4.91 -0.57
C LEU A 157 -4.36 -6.07 -1.55
N LEU A 158 -4.10 -7.28 -1.06
CA LEU A 158 -4.43 -8.53 -1.74
C LEU A 158 -5.76 -9.04 -1.20
N GLY A 159 -6.65 -9.52 -2.07
CA GLY A 159 -7.92 -10.10 -1.64
C GLY A 159 -8.41 -11.16 -2.61
N ARG A 160 -9.06 -12.18 -2.08
CA ARG A 160 -9.86 -13.12 -2.87
C ARG A 160 -11.32 -12.71 -2.81
N ASP A 161 -12.04 -12.81 -3.92
CA ASP A 161 -13.48 -12.61 -3.90
C ASP A 161 -14.11 -13.57 -2.88
N LEU A 162 -14.92 -13.01 -1.98
CA LEU A 162 -15.59 -13.76 -0.91
C LEU A 162 -14.62 -14.50 0.06
N GLY A 163 -13.35 -14.11 0.10
CA GLY A 163 -12.31 -14.78 0.87
C GLY A 163 -11.56 -13.87 1.84
N GLY A 164 -10.36 -14.29 2.21
CA GLY A 164 -9.44 -13.50 3.01
C GLY A 164 -8.74 -12.42 2.19
N SER A 165 -8.33 -11.37 2.90
CA SER A 165 -7.55 -10.26 2.38
C SER A 165 -6.36 -9.98 3.28
N LEU A 166 -5.28 -9.49 2.69
CA LEU A 166 -4.06 -9.05 3.33
C LEU A 166 -3.76 -7.62 2.89
N ILE A 167 -3.58 -6.72 3.85
CA ILE A 167 -3.12 -5.35 3.58
C ILE A 167 -1.73 -5.17 4.20
N LEU A 168 -0.84 -4.54 3.45
CA LEU A 168 0.46 -4.10 3.93
C LEU A 168 0.80 -2.72 3.38
N GLY A 169 1.23 -1.81 4.24
CA GLY A 169 1.58 -0.45 3.84
C GLY A 169 2.33 0.30 4.92
N GLU A 170 3.18 1.24 4.54
CA GLU A 170 3.87 2.08 5.52
C GLU A 170 2.95 3.19 6.06
N VAL A 171 3.12 3.57 7.32
CA VAL A 171 2.24 4.59 7.95
C VAL A 171 2.82 6.00 7.97
N GLY A 172 4.00 6.22 7.38
CA GLY A 172 4.78 7.45 7.57
C GLY A 172 5.30 8.12 6.31
N ALA A 173 5.95 7.39 5.41
CA ALA A 173 6.60 7.93 4.21
C ALA A 173 7.56 9.12 4.51
N THR A 174 8.29 9.06 5.62
CA THR A 174 9.13 10.17 6.13
C THR A 174 10.61 10.00 5.85
N ARG A 175 11.09 8.78 5.61
CA ARG A 175 12.53 8.49 5.45
C ARG A 175 12.91 8.08 4.04
N THR A 176 12.14 7.15 3.48
CA THR A 176 12.39 6.53 2.19
C THR A 176 11.08 6.38 1.46
N ARG A 177 11.13 6.20 0.15
CA ARG A 177 9.98 5.70 -0.59
C ARG A 177 9.66 4.27 -0.11
N PHE A 178 8.40 3.87 -0.27
CA PHE A 178 7.98 2.51 0.03
C PHE A 178 7.12 1.96 -1.09
N PHE A 179 7.36 0.71 -1.46
CA PHE A 179 6.51 -0.01 -2.40
C PHE A 179 6.33 -1.47 -2.01
N VAL A 180 5.23 -2.02 -2.50
CA VAL A 180 4.91 -3.44 -2.42
C VAL A 180 4.97 -4.04 -3.82
N GLY A 181 5.64 -5.17 -3.97
CA GLY A 181 5.64 -5.97 -5.19
C GLY A 181 5.01 -7.34 -4.94
N ILE A 182 4.23 -7.84 -5.89
CA ILE A 182 3.62 -9.17 -5.81
C ILE A 182 4.14 -10.03 -6.96
N ASP A 183 4.66 -11.21 -6.63
CA ASP A 183 5.11 -12.23 -7.59
C ASP A 183 4.47 -13.57 -7.27
N GLY A 184 3.34 -13.87 -7.91
CA GLY A 184 2.58 -15.08 -7.64
C GLY A 184 2.10 -15.15 -6.19
N ASP A 185 2.64 -16.09 -5.42
CA ASP A 185 2.37 -16.28 -3.99
C ASP A 185 3.38 -15.56 -3.07
N ARG A 186 4.25 -14.72 -3.64
CA ARG A 186 5.24 -13.93 -2.91
C ARG A 186 4.85 -12.46 -2.84
N VAL A 187 5.15 -11.86 -1.69
CA VAL A 187 5.04 -10.43 -1.42
C VAL A 187 6.42 -9.87 -1.11
N HIS A 188 6.72 -8.70 -1.64
CA HIS A 188 7.86 -7.88 -1.30
C HIS A 188 7.35 -6.57 -0.71
N ALA A 189 7.75 -6.19 0.50
CA ALA A 189 7.54 -4.85 1.06
C ALA A 189 8.92 -4.18 1.20
N VAL A 190 9.12 -3.08 0.50
CA VAL A 190 10.45 -2.49 0.30
C VAL A 190 10.46 -1.06 0.79
N TRP A 191 11.35 -0.75 1.73
CA TRP A 191 11.73 0.61 2.10
C TRP A 191 12.99 1.02 1.34
N GLY A 192 12.94 2.16 0.69
CA GLY A 192 14.03 2.69 -0.13
C GLY A 192 14.11 1.98 -1.47
N HIS A 193 15.35 1.66 -1.85
CA HIS A 193 15.75 1.23 -3.18
C HIS A 193 15.53 2.33 -4.23
N ARG A 194 15.81 2.03 -5.51
CA ARG A 194 15.54 2.95 -6.64
C ARG A 194 16.20 4.33 -6.48
N GLY A 195 17.42 4.35 -5.94
CA GLY A 195 18.22 5.55 -5.73
C GLY A 195 18.00 6.25 -4.39
N ASP A 196 17.16 5.69 -3.50
CA ASP A 196 17.20 6.06 -2.09
C ASP A 196 18.47 5.48 -1.44
N THR A 197 19.12 6.28 -0.60
CA THR A 197 20.31 5.87 0.14
C THR A 197 20.30 6.49 1.53
N LEU A 198 20.57 5.68 2.55
CA LEU A 198 20.74 6.10 3.94
C LEU A 198 22.16 5.80 4.41
N THR A 199 22.89 6.82 4.87
CA THR A 199 24.21 6.63 5.47
C THR A 199 24.07 6.49 6.98
N LEU A 200 24.59 5.40 7.54
CA LEU A 200 24.66 5.17 8.98
C LEU A 200 26.12 5.26 9.43
N ALA A 201 26.38 5.99 10.50
CA ALA A 201 27.65 5.95 11.21
C ALA A 201 27.81 4.67 12.04
N ALA A 202 29.04 4.37 12.48
CA ALA A 202 29.29 3.25 13.39
C ALA A 202 28.53 3.42 14.71
N GLY A 203 27.76 2.40 15.09
CA GLY A 203 26.86 2.42 16.25
C GLY A 203 25.56 3.21 16.03
N GLU A 204 25.34 3.80 14.86
CA GLU A 204 24.11 4.53 14.57
C GLU A 204 22.93 3.58 14.44
N ARG A 205 21.79 4.08 14.92
CA ARG A 205 20.51 3.40 14.91
C ARG A 205 19.48 4.32 14.28
N ILE A 206 18.85 3.89 13.18
CA ILE A 206 17.82 4.64 12.48
C ILE A 206 16.53 3.82 12.42
N ALA A 207 15.42 4.46 12.78
CA ALA A 207 14.09 3.89 12.65
C ALA A 207 13.47 4.31 11.31
N LEU A 208 12.99 3.33 10.55
CA LEU A 208 12.22 3.55 9.33
C LEU A 208 10.73 3.76 9.66
N ASP A 209 9.93 4.05 8.64
CA ASP A 209 8.49 4.21 8.81
C ASP A 209 7.83 2.85 9.13
N PRO A 210 6.90 2.80 10.11
CA PRO A 210 6.30 1.52 10.51
C PRO A 210 5.47 0.86 9.41
N LEU A 211 5.48 -0.47 9.39
CA LEU A 211 4.60 -1.28 8.56
C LEU A 211 3.27 -1.55 9.27
N PHE A 212 2.17 -1.15 8.65
CA PHE A 212 0.84 -1.70 8.93
C PHE A 212 0.72 -3.05 8.20
N PHE A 213 0.37 -4.11 8.91
CA PHE A 213 0.30 -5.48 8.37
C PHE A 213 -0.87 -6.21 9.00
N SER A 214 -1.92 -6.47 8.23
CA SER A 214 -3.18 -6.98 8.76
C SER A 214 -3.93 -7.90 7.79
N LEU A 215 -4.72 -8.81 8.36
CA LEU A 215 -5.61 -9.74 7.66
C LEU A 215 -7.08 -9.40 7.95
N GLY A 216 -7.99 -9.77 7.05
CA GLY A 216 -9.43 -9.64 7.28
C GLY A 216 -10.26 -10.07 6.09
N SER A 217 -11.58 -10.14 6.25
CA SER A 217 -12.51 -10.49 5.18
C SER A 217 -13.08 -9.26 4.46
N ASP A 218 -12.92 -8.06 5.03
CA ASP A 218 -13.48 -6.82 4.49
C ASP A 218 -12.35 -5.87 4.05
N PRO A 219 -12.06 -5.81 2.74
CA PRO A 219 -11.04 -4.92 2.18
C PRO A 219 -11.24 -3.44 2.55
N ASN A 220 -12.50 -2.99 2.68
CA ASN A 220 -12.78 -1.60 3.03
C ASN A 220 -12.42 -1.33 4.49
N ALA A 221 -12.80 -2.24 5.39
CA ALA A 221 -12.44 -2.13 6.81
C ALA A 221 -10.92 -2.14 7.01
N LEU A 222 -10.20 -2.96 6.23
CA LEU A 222 -8.73 -2.96 6.22
C LEU A 222 -8.14 -1.63 5.76
N HIS A 223 -8.66 -1.04 4.67
CA HIS A 223 -8.23 0.29 4.22
C HIS A 223 -8.53 1.39 5.25
N GLU A 224 -9.71 1.37 5.88
CA GLU A 224 -10.07 2.32 6.94
C GLU A 224 -9.12 2.18 8.14
N ALA A 225 -8.80 0.95 8.55
CA ALA A 225 -7.84 0.70 9.63
C ALA A 225 -6.44 1.21 9.28
N TYR A 226 -5.97 0.98 8.06
CA TYR A 226 -4.70 1.53 7.57
C TYR A 226 -4.73 3.07 7.53
N ALA A 227 -5.78 3.69 6.99
CA ALA A 227 -5.92 5.15 6.94
C ALA A 227 -5.97 5.77 8.35
N ASN A 228 -6.59 5.10 9.32
CA ASN A 228 -6.57 5.50 10.72
C ASN A 228 -5.17 5.40 11.33
N ALA A 229 -4.41 4.35 11.01
CA ALA A 229 -3.02 4.21 11.46
C ALA A 229 -2.11 5.31 10.87
N VAL A 230 -2.26 5.61 9.57
CA VAL A 230 -1.60 6.75 8.91
C VAL A 230 -1.99 8.06 9.58
N SER A 231 -3.28 8.29 9.85
CA SER A 231 -3.76 9.52 10.48
C SER A 231 -3.32 9.68 11.94
N ALA A 232 -3.16 8.57 12.66
CA ALA A 232 -2.63 8.60 14.03
C ALA A 232 -1.15 9.01 14.04
N ARG A 233 -0.38 8.58 13.03
CA ARG A 233 1.04 8.90 12.88
C ARG A 233 1.28 10.30 12.33
N THR A 234 0.54 10.65 11.29
CA THR A 234 0.62 11.91 10.55
C THR A 234 -0.79 12.52 10.49
N PRO A 235 -1.21 13.23 11.55
CA PRO A 235 -2.55 13.81 11.62
C PRO A 235 -2.83 14.70 10.42
N PRO A 236 -3.89 14.42 9.64
CA PRO A 236 -4.26 15.29 8.54
C PRO A 236 -4.61 16.67 9.09
N ARG A 237 -4.33 17.71 8.32
CA ARG A 237 -4.71 19.06 8.69
C ARG A 237 -6.24 19.14 8.77
N SER A 238 -6.76 19.40 9.97
CA SER A 238 -8.18 19.63 10.18
C SER A 238 -8.71 20.74 9.28
N LEU A 239 -9.92 20.54 8.77
CA LEU A 239 -10.63 21.56 8.02
C LEU A 239 -11.46 22.40 9.00
N ASP A 240 -11.00 23.60 9.32
CA ASP A 240 -11.73 24.54 10.19
C ASP A 240 -13.04 25.05 9.56
N ARG A 241 -13.23 24.78 8.26
CA ARG A 241 -14.41 25.11 7.46
C ARG A 241 -14.59 24.08 6.34
N PRO A 242 -15.81 23.90 5.80
CA PRO A 242 -16.01 23.05 4.63
C PRO A 242 -15.08 23.42 3.47
N PRO A 243 -14.68 22.46 2.61
CA PRO A 243 -13.92 22.75 1.41
C PRO A 243 -14.61 23.86 0.59
N PRO A 244 -13.87 24.88 0.12
CA PRO A 244 -14.47 25.97 -0.63
C PRO A 244 -15.06 25.45 -1.95
N VAL A 245 -16.23 25.97 -2.31
CA VAL A 245 -16.81 25.77 -3.64
C VAL A 245 -16.30 26.88 -4.54
N GLY A 246 -15.79 26.53 -5.71
CA GLY A 246 -15.22 27.48 -6.65
C GLY A 246 -15.39 27.04 -8.10
N TRP A 247 -14.91 27.89 -9.01
CA TRP A 247 -14.85 27.62 -10.43
C TRP A 247 -13.38 27.55 -10.85
N ALA A 248 -13.04 26.57 -11.70
CA ALA A 248 -11.69 26.33 -12.18
C ALA A 248 -11.61 26.59 -13.68
N THR A 249 -10.75 27.53 -14.08
CA THR A 249 -10.51 27.89 -15.50
C THR A 249 -9.85 26.75 -16.29
N TRP A 250 -9.00 25.96 -15.63
CA TRP A 250 -8.10 24.99 -16.27
C TRP A 250 -8.83 24.01 -17.18
N TYR A 251 -9.98 23.50 -16.75
CA TYR A 251 -10.73 22.47 -17.47
C TYR A 251 -11.54 22.99 -18.66
N GLN A 252 -11.58 24.31 -18.86
CA GLN A 252 -12.26 24.94 -20.01
C GLN A 252 -11.27 25.63 -20.95
N TYR A 253 -10.28 26.33 -20.38
CA TYR A 253 -9.41 27.24 -21.13
C TYR A 253 -7.96 26.79 -21.19
N TYR A 254 -7.50 25.85 -20.34
CA TYR A 254 -6.10 25.43 -20.26
C TYR A 254 -5.12 26.62 -20.26
N SER A 255 -4.29 26.75 -21.30
CA SER A 255 -3.30 27.82 -21.49
C SER A 255 -3.88 29.12 -22.05
N ASP A 256 -5.14 29.14 -22.48
CA ASP A 256 -5.75 30.26 -23.20
C ASP A 256 -6.39 31.31 -22.27
N VAL A 257 -6.24 31.12 -20.94
CA VAL A 257 -6.69 32.08 -19.92
C VAL A 257 -5.93 33.39 -20.05
N ASN A 258 -6.64 34.50 -20.10
CA ASN A 258 -6.09 35.85 -20.12
C ASN A 258 -6.89 36.78 -19.17
N GLU A 259 -6.44 38.03 -19.02
CA GLU A 259 -7.01 39.00 -18.05
C GLU A 259 -8.33 39.64 -18.52
N GLU A 260 -8.62 39.68 -19.83
CA GLU A 260 -9.78 40.37 -20.42
C GLU A 260 -11.10 39.60 -20.25
#